data_AF-A0A4V3K865-F1
#
_entry.id   AF-A0A4V3K865-F1
#
_cell.length_a   1.000
_cell.length_b   1.000
_cell.length_c   1.000
_cell.angle_alpha   90.00
_cell.angle_beta   90.00
_cell.angle_gamma   90.00
#
_symmetry.space_group_name_H-M   'P 1'
#
loop_
_entity.id
_entity.type
_entity.pdbx_description
1 polymer ?
#
loop_
_entity_poly.entity_id
_entity_poly.type
_entity_poly.pdbx_seq_one_letter_code
_entity_poly.pdbx_strand_id
1 'polypeptide(L)'
;QDQDMLDAVLAAIERDRQRRAVDGDISKIRERFGTLTAREQQVMLLVTEGKMNKQVAGDLGISEITAKIHRGAAMRKMGARTLADLVRMADM
;
A
#
# COMPACT_ATOMS: atom_id res chain seq x y z
N GLN A 1 -6.90 43.01 8.45
CA GLN A 1 -7.85 42.43 9.44
C GLN A 1 -8.81 41.46 8.79
N ASP A 2 -9.73 41.87 7.91
CA ASP A 2 -10.63 40.91 7.24
C ASP A 2 -9.88 39.98 6.28
N GLN A 3 -8.86 40.51 5.59
CA GLN A 3 -8.05 39.75 4.63
C GLN A 3 -7.22 38.65 5.32
N ASP A 4 -6.63 38.92 6.49
CA ASP A 4 -5.87 37.93 7.25
C ASP A 4 -6.75 36.77 7.74
N MET A 5 -8.00 37.09 8.12
CA MET A 5 -8.99 36.08 8.51
C MET A 5 -9.39 35.21 7.30
N LEU A 6 -9.63 35.83 6.14
CA LEU A 6 -9.96 35.11 4.91
C LEU A 6 -8.81 34.17 4.47
N ASP A 7 -7.57 34.65 4.52
CA ASP A 7 -6.39 33.85 4.18
C ASP A 7 -6.19 32.66 5.14
N ALA A 8 -6.43 32.87 6.44
CA ALA A 8 -6.35 31.81 7.44
C ALA A 8 -7.42 30.72 7.20
N VAL A 9 -8.64 31.11 6.84
CA VAL A 9 -9.73 30.17 6.52
C VAL A 9 -9.42 29.37 5.26
N LEU A 10 -8.94 30.02 4.19
CA LEU A 10 -8.55 29.35 2.95
C LEU A 10 -7.42 28.33 3.19
N ALA A 11 -6.39 28.71 3.96
CA ALA A 11 -5.30 27.81 4.30
C ALA A 11 -5.78 26.62 5.16
N ALA A 12 -6.75 26.84 6.06
CA ALA A 12 -7.34 25.77 6.85
C ALA A 12 -8.15 24.78 5.98
N ILE A 13 -8.92 25.27 5.02
CA ILE A 13 -9.70 24.44 4.07
C ILE A 13 -8.76 23.59 3.21
N GLU A 14 -7.67 24.16 2.67
CA GLU A 14 -6.76 23.38 1.83
C GLU A 14 -6.03 22.30 2.63
N ARG A 15 -5.63 22.59 3.87
CA ARG A 15 -5.06 21.55 4.77
C ARG A 15 -6.06 20.45 5.09
N ASP A 16 -7.33 20.80 5.32
CA ASP A 16 -8.38 19.81 5.55
C ASP A 16 -8.62 18.93 4.31
N ARG A 17 -8.64 19.54 3.12
CA ARG A 17 -8.77 18.82 1.85
C ARG A 17 -7.62 17.84 1.63
N GLN A 18 -6.38 18.27 1.89
CA GLN A 18 -5.20 17.41 1.81
C GLN A 18 -5.25 16.26 2.81
N ARG A 19 -5.65 16.52 4.06
CA ARG A 19 -5.82 15.46 5.07
C ARG A 19 -6.85 14.42 4.65
N ARG A 20 -8.03 14.85 4.19
CA ARG A 20 -9.07 13.91 3.72
C ARG A 20 -8.63 13.10 2.50
N ALA A 21 -7.83 13.68 1.62
CA ALA A 21 -7.28 12.94 0.48
C ALA A 21 -6.35 11.81 0.96
N VAL A 22 -5.44 12.12 1.89
CA VAL A 22 -4.53 11.12 2.49
C VAL A 22 -5.31 10.05 3.24
N ASP A 23 -6.26 10.44 4.10
CA ASP A 23 -7.10 9.49 4.85
C ASP A 23 -7.89 8.58 3.90
N GLY A 24 -8.40 9.13 2.80
CA GLY A 24 -9.11 8.39 1.77
C GLY A 24 -8.21 7.38 1.04
N ASP A 25 -6.95 7.71 0.80
CA ASP A 25 -5.99 6.81 0.16
C ASP A 25 -5.54 5.69 1.10
N ILE A 26 -5.29 6.00 2.38
CA ILE A 26 -5.02 4.98 3.42
C ILE A 26 -6.21 4.03 3.56
N SER A 27 -7.44 4.55 3.56
CA SER A 27 -8.64 3.72 3.63
C SER A 27 -8.75 2.73 2.46
N LYS A 28 -8.45 3.18 1.23
CA LYS A 28 -8.46 2.30 0.05
C LYS A 28 -7.36 1.25 0.11
N ILE A 29 -6.16 1.61 0.59
CA ILE A 29 -5.06 0.67 0.77
C ILE A 29 -5.45 -0.42 1.77
N ARG A 30 -6.04 -0.04 2.91
CA ARG A 30 -6.54 -0.99 3.92
C ARG A 30 -7.63 -1.91 3.38
N GLU A 31 -8.58 -1.36 2.62
CA GLU A 31 -9.63 -2.16 1.97
C GLU A 31 -9.02 -3.20 1.02
N ARG A 32 -8.10 -2.78 0.16
CA ARG A 32 -7.39 -3.69 -0.76
C ARG A 32 -6.59 -4.74 0.01
N PHE A 33 -5.85 -4.34 1.03
CA PHE A 33 -5.11 -5.27 1.90
C PHE A 33 -6.03 -6.33 2.51
N GLY A 34 -7.23 -5.93 2.93
CA GLY A 34 -8.27 -6.84 3.43
C GLY A 34 -8.75 -7.89 2.42
N THR A 35 -8.55 -7.67 1.11
CA THR A 35 -8.89 -8.66 0.06
C THR A 35 -7.81 -9.73 -0.16
N LEU A 36 -6.63 -9.56 0.43
CA LEU A 36 -5.53 -10.52 0.32
C LEU A 36 -5.83 -11.70 1.23
N THR A 37 -5.59 -12.90 0.72
CA THR A 37 -5.50 -14.12 1.52
C THR A 37 -4.31 -14.02 2.47
N ALA A 38 -4.32 -14.80 3.56
CA ALA A 38 -3.20 -14.85 4.50
C ALA A 38 -1.85 -15.10 3.81
N ARG A 39 -1.85 -15.92 2.75
CA ARG A 39 -0.64 -16.24 2.00
C ARG A 39 -0.15 -15.09 1.13
N GLU A 40 -1.05 -14.37 0.50
CA GLU A 40 -0.72 -13.17 -0.28
C GLU A 40 -0.20 -12.06 0.64
N GLN A 41 -0.75 -11.89 1.85
CA GLN A 41 -0.26 -10.94 2.86
C GLN A 41 1.17 -11.27 3.30
N GLN A 42 1.45 -12.54 3.62
CA GLN A 42 2.80 -13.01 3.96
C GLN A 42 3.80 -12.74 2.83
N VAL A 43 3.42 -13.05 1.58
CA VAL A 43 4.28 -12.82 0.42
C VAL A 43 4.49 -11.32 0.18
N MET A 44 3.45 -10.50 0.30
CA MET A 44 3.56 -9.05 0.17
C MET A 44 4.58 -8.48 1.15
N LEU A 45 4.46 -8.81 2.45
CA LEU A 45 5.36 -8.34 3.51
C LEU A 45 6.84 -8.64 3.18
N LEU A 46 7.14 -9.89 2.85
CA LEU A 46 8.50 -10.32 2.55
C LEU A 46 9.04 -9.67 1.27
N VAL A 47 8.20 -9.47 0.26
CA VAL A 47 8.59 -8.83 -1.00
C VAL A 47 8.83 -7.33 -0.81
N THR A 48 8.06 -6.65 0.05
CA THR A 48 8.27 -5.24 0.38
C THR A 48 9.52 -5.02 1.23
N GLU A 49 9.98 -6.03 1.98
CA GLU A 49 11.31 -6.06 2.61
C GLU A 49 12.47 -6.27 1.62
N GLY A 50 12.17 -6.42 0.31
CA GLY A 50 13.17 -6.60 -0.74
C GLY A 50 13.58 -8.07 -0.97
N LYS A 51 12.90 -9.05 -0.38
CA LYS A 51 13.23 -10.46 -0.59
C LYS A 51 12.87 -10.92 -2.00
N MET A 52 13.76 -11.72 -2.59
CA MET A 52 13.54 -12.37 -3.88
C MET A 52 12.55 -13.53 -3.75
N ASN A 53 11.86 -13.90 -4.84
CA ASN A 53 10.90 -15.01 -4.83
C ASN A 53 11.49 -16.33 -4.29
N LYS A 54 12.78 -16.58 -4.55
CA LYS A 54 13.50 -17.74 -4.01
C LYS A 54 13.63 -17.71 -2.48
N GLN A 55 13.89 -16.54 -1.90
CA GLN A 55 13.98 -16.36 -0.45
C GLN A 55 12.59 -16.46 0.19
N VAL A 56 11.59 -15.79 -0.39
CA VAL A 56 10.19 -15.90 0.04
C VAL A 56 9.73 -17.36 0.04
N ALA A 57 10.06 -18.11 -1.01
CA ALA A 57 9.75 -19.52 -1.12
C ALA A 57 10.37 -20.36 0.00
N GLY A 58 11.65 -20.11 0.32
CA GLY A 58 12.35 -20.74 1.44
C GLY A 58 11.71 -20.41 2.79
N ASP A 59 11.50 -19.11 3.07
CA ASP A 59 10.92 -18.63 4.34
C ASP A 59 9.52 -19.18 4.58
N LEU A 60 8.76 -19.38 3.51
CA LEU A 60 7.37 -19.81 3.56
C LEU A 60 7.17 -21.32 3.33
N GLY A 61 8.21 -22.08 2.98
CA GLY A 61 8.11 -23.52 2.70
C GLY A 61 7.26 -23.87 1.46
N ILE A 62 7.33 -23.05 0.41
CA ILE A 62 6.64 -23.28 -0.88
C ILE A 62 7.62 -23.28 -2.06
N SER A 63 7.15 -23.63 -3.24
CA SER A 63 7.96 -23.50 -4.46
C SER A 63 8.13 -22.03 -4.88
N GLU A 64 9.23 -21.72 -5.59
CA GLU A 64 9.45 -20.38 -6.16
C GLU A 64 8.33 -19.97 -7.13
N ILE A 65 7.78 -20.93 -7.88
CA ILE A 65 6.66 -20.70 -8.79
C ILE A 65 5.41 -20.31 -8.01
N THR A 66 5.13 -20.98 -6.89
CA THR A 66 4.02 -20.65 -5.99
C THR A 66 4.20 -19.25 -5.39
N ALA A 67 5.42 -18.88 -4.99
CA ALA A 67 5.73 -17.53 -4.51
C ALA A 67 5.47 -16.47 -5.59
N LYS A 68 5.85 -16.73 -6.86
CA LYS A 68 5.54 -15.85 -8.00
C LYS A 68 4.04 -15.68 -8.21
N ILE A 69 3.26 -16.75 -8.10
CA ILE A 69 1.80 -16.71 -8.24
C ILE A 69 1.18 -15.83 -7.14
N HIS A 70 1.54 -16.05 -5.88
CA HIS A 70 1.03 -15.25 -4.77
C HIS A 70 1.46 -13.78 -4.88
N ARG A 71 2.71 -13.51 -5.27
CA ARG A 71 3.18 -12.14 -5.51
C ARG A 71 2.36 -11.44 -6.60
N GLY A 72 2.12 -12.12 -7.72
CA GLY A 72 1.31 -11.57 -8.81
C GLY A 72 -0.13 -11.30 -8.39
N ALA A 73 -0.73 -12.20 -7.60
CA ALA A 73 -2.07 -12.02 -7.06
C ALA A 73 -2.14 -10.85 -6.05
N ALA A 74 -1.17 -10.75 -5.14
CA ALA A 74 -1.05 -9.64 -4.19
C ALA A 74 -0.90 -8.30 -4.92
N MET A 75 0.00 -8.20 -5.91
CA MET A 75 0.17 -6.96 -6.70
C MET A 75 -1.12 -6.56 -7.43
N ARG A 76 -1.83 -7.53 -8.03
CA ARG A 76 -3.11 -7.27 -8.70
C ARG A 76 -4.17 -6.75 -7.73
N LYS A 77 -4.33 -7.42 -6.58
CA LYS A 77 -5.34 -7.04 -5.56
C LYS A 77 -5.03 -5.70 -4.90
N MET A 78 -3.75 -5.42 -4.64
CA MET A 78 -3.30 -4.11 -4.16
C MET A 78 -3.38 -3.00 -5.23
N GLY A 79 -3.57 -3.36 -6.50
CA GLY A 79 -3.52 -2.42 -7.61
C GLY A 79 -2.13 -1.83 -7.84
N ALA A 80 -1.07 -2.53 -7.42
CA ALA A 80 0.31 -2.13 -7.59
C ALA A 80 0.81 -2.58 -8.98
N ARG A 81 1.28 -1.63 -9.79
CA ARG A 81 1.84 -1.93 -11.13
C ARG A 81 3.32 -2.29 -11.05
N THR A 82 4.00 -1.76 -10.04
CA THR A 82 5.42 -1.99 -9.79
C THR A 82 5.64 -2.44 -8.35
N LEU A 83 6.82 -3.01 -8.07
CA LEU A 83 7.23 -3.30 -6.70
C LEU A 83 7.32 -2.01 -5.86
N ALA A 84 7.78 -0.90 -6.45
CA ALA A 84 7.84 0.38 -5.76
C ALA A 84 6.45 0.89 -5.34
N ASP A 85 5.41 0.67 -6.16
CA ASP A 85 4.03 0.98 -5.77
C ASP A 85 3.60 0.15 -4.55
N LEU A 86 3.92 -1.14 -4.55
CA LEU A 86 3.60 -2.05 -3.46
C LEU A 86 4.31 -1.68 -2.15
N VAL A 87 5.58 -1.25 -2.23
CA VAL A 87 6.36 -0.76 -1.09
C VAL A 87 5.74 0.51 -0.53
N ARG A 88 5.43 1.51 -1.38
CA ARG A 88 4.77 2.74 -0.92
C ARG A 88 3.44 2.47 -0.23
N MET A 89 2.67 1.50 -0.71
CA MET A 89 1.40 1.11 -0.07
C MET A 89 1.61 0.44 1.29
N ALA A 90 2.73 -0.26 1.50
CA ALA A 90 3.05 -0.91 2.77
C ALA A 90 3.56 0.09 3.82
N ASP A 91 4.17 1.20 3.39
CA ASP A 91 4.70 2.26 4.26
C ASP A 91 3.64 3.32 4.66
N MET A 92 2.41 3.24 4.14
CA MET A 92 1.31 4.20 4.32
C MET A 92 0.34 3.87 5.47
#